data_AF-A0A139SHJ5-F1
#
_entry.id   AF-A0A139SHJ5-F1
#
_cell.length_a   1.000
_cell.length_b   1.000
_cell.length_c   1.000
_cell.angle_alpha   90.00
_cell.angle_beta   90.00
_cell.angle_gamma   90.00
#
_symmetry.space_group_name_H-M   'P 1'
#
loop_
_entity.id
_entity.type
_entity.pdbx_description
1 polymer ?
#
loop_
_entity_poly.entity_id
_entity_poly.type
_entity_poly.pdbx_seq_one_letter_code
_entity_poly.pdbx_strand_id
1 'polypeptide(L)'
;MYIRDGAVVQVMYNEQIANGSKVSLISKSRAKASSIGFLGQWQTDIKETIGELAVSGYGVVDFGFDGKANGEQLWPAGDHGKRWFYIDDLYISYGSLLTIKNWKYGRDFLLVKKGTWNLEEMLKRMEFEGYDRNAIHLESFNWEYWQISGAPEPATYGAVLSIAVLSAFLLRKRRKACLARA
;
A
#
# COMPACT_ATOMS: atom_id res chain seq x y z
N MET A 1 -1.79 11.94 -17.31
CA MET A 1 -0.46 12.13 -16.69
C MET A 1 0.43 10.93 -16.98
N TYR A 2 1.67 11.15 -17.42
CA TYR A 2 2.65 10.09 -17.68
C TYR A 2 3.82 10.22 -16.71
N ILE A 3 4.09 9.18 -15.92
CA ILE A 3 5.20 9.09 -14.98
C ILE A 3 6.17 8.06 -15.53
N ARG A 4 7.43 8.46 -15.77
CA ARG A 4 8.40 7.64 -16.50
C ARG A 4 9.67 7.40 -15.72
N ASP A 5 10.23 6.20 -15.85
CA ASP A 5 11.63 5.86 -15.55
C ASP A 5 12.19 6.48 -14.26
N GLY A 6 11.67 6.04 -13.12
CA GLY A 6 12.12 6.44 -11.78
C GLY A 6 11.54 7.77 -11.30
N ALA A 7 10.75 8.46 -12.14
CA ALA A 7 9.98 9.61 -11.69
C ALA A 7 8.93 9.19 -10.65
N VAL A 8 8.71 10.07 -9.68
CA VAL A 8 7.73 9.89 -8.61
C VAL A 8 6.82 11.11 -8.58
N VAL A 9 5.51 10.89 -8.59
CA VAL A 9 4.52 11.91 -8.25
C VAL A 9 4.14 11.74 -6.80
N GLN A 10 4.26 12.82 -6.02
CA GLN A 10 3.93 12.83 -4.61
C GLN A 10 2.51 13.38 -4.41
N VAL A 11 1.69 12.63 -3.68
CA VAL A 11 0.35 13.02 -3.25
C VAL A 11 0.43 13.42 -1.77
N MET A 12 0.20 14.69 -1.49
CA MET A 12 0.31 15.34 -0.18
C MET A 12 -1.04 15.75 0.40
N TYR A 13 -2.04 15.97 -0.44
CA TYR A 13 -3.37 16.46 -0.07
C TYR A 13 -4.45 15.68 -0.81
N ASN A 14 -5.71 15.93 -0.46
CA ASN A 14 -6.84 15.32 -1.14
C ASN A 14 -7.00 15.84 -2.57
N GLU A 15 -7.36 14.94 -3.48
CA GLU A 15 -7.82 15.23 -4.85
C GLU A 15 -6.84 16.14 -5.64
N GLN A 16 -5.55 15.81 -5.59
CA GLN A 16 -4.51 16.60 -6.27
C GLN A 16 -4.39 16.28 -7.76
N ILE A 17 -4.74 15.07 -8.15
CA ILE A 17 -4.86 14.64 -9.53
C ILE A 17 -6.32 14.85 -9.93
N ALA A 18 -6.53 15.50 -11.07
CA ALA A 18 -7.88 15.76 -11.53
C ALA A 18 -8.66 14.45 -11.70
N ASN A 19 -9.85 14.37 -11.08
CA ASN A 19 -10.72 13.22 -11.17
C ASN A 19 -11.02 12.86 -12.65
N GLY A 20 -11.07 11.56 -12.96
CA GLY A 20 -11.20 11.05 -14.32
C GLY A 20 -9.89 11.05 -15.13
N SER A 21 -8.79 11.54 -14.58
CA SER A 21 -7.50 11.51 -15.28
C SER A 21 -6.95 10.10 -15.43
N LYS A 22 -6.37 9.82 -16.59
CA LYS A 22 -5.50 8.68 -16.81
C LYS A 22 -4.11 8.95 -16.23
N VAL A 23 -3.61 8.06 -15.39
CA VAL A 23 -2.24 8.05 -14.87
C VAL A 23 -1.51 6.84 -15.42
N SER A 24 -0.39 7.06 -16.08
CA SER A 24 0.40 5.99 -16.70
C SER A 24 1.76 5.86 -16.03
N LEU A 25 2.03 4.70 -15.43
CA LEU A 25 3.31 4.30 -14.86
C LEU A 25 4.09 3.51 -15.90
N ILE A 26 5.16 4.11 -16.45
CA ILE A 26 5.94 3.54 -17.53
C ILE A 26 7.39 3.42 -17.11
N SER A 27 7.90 2.19 -16.99
CA SER A 27 9.33 1.97 -16.77
C SER A 27 9.78 0.62 -17.27
N LYS A 28 10.95 0.58 -17.93
CA LYS A 28 11.55 -0.68 -18.39
C LYS A 28 12.37 -1.41 -17.34
N SER A 29 12.66 -0.77 -16.20
CA SER A 29 13.56 -1.31 -15.19
C SER A 29 12.93 -1.25 -13.80
N ARG A 30 12.97 -2.37 -13.09
CA ARG A 30 12.51 -2.46 -11.69
C ARG A 30 13.23 -1.47 -10.77
N ALA A 31 14.51 -1.21 -11.01
CA ALA A 31 15.31 -0.26 -10.24
C ALA A 31 14.92 1.21 -10.49
N LYS A 32 14.21 1.47 -11.58
CA LYS A 32 13.69 2.80 -11.95
C LYS A 32 12.17 2.73 -12.14
N ALA A 33 11.47 1.99 -11.29
CA ALA A 33 10.02 1.93 -11.39
C ALA A 33 9.42 3.35 -11.27
N SER A 34 8.48 3.68 -12.14
CA SER A 34 7.73 4.94 -12.05
C SER A 34 6.69 4.83 -10.95
N SER A 35 6.50 5.87 -10.14
CA SER A 35 5.72 5.75 -8.91
C SER A 35 4.73 6.87 -8.67
N ILE A 36 3.62 6.53 -8.02
CA ILE A 36 2.80 7.48 -7.25
C ILE A 36 3.06 7.18 -5.78
N GLY A 37 3.39 8.19 -4.99
CA GLY A 37 3.65 8.06 -3.56
C GLY A 37 2.76 8.98 -2.75
N PHE A 38 1.97 8.43 -1.83
CA PHE A 38 1.30 9.18 -0.79
C PHE A 38 2.31 9.55 0.27
N LEU A 39 2.49 10.85 0.52
CA LEU A 39 3.48 11.32 1.48
C LEU A 39 3.16 10.74 2.87
N GLY A 40 4.14 10.10 3.49
CA GLY A 40 3.99 9.50 4.82
C GLY A 40 4.01 10.51 5.97
N GLN A 41 4.19 11.80 5.68
CA GLN A 41 4.15 12.84 6.69
C GLN A 41 2.71 13.10 7.10
N TRP A 42 2.51 13.30 8.41
CA TRP A 42 1.26 13.69 9.06
C TRP A 42 0.23 12.55 9.22
N GLN A 43 -0.43 12.51 10.39
CA GLN A 43 -1.59 11.64 10.65
C GLN A 43 -2.87 12.14 9.95
N THR A 44 -2.72 12.87 8.84
CA THR A 44 -3.84 13.35 8.05
C THR A 44 -4.34 12.22 7.18
N ASP A 45 -5.65 12.19 6.99
CA ASP A 45 -6.32 11.33 6.04
C ASP A 45 -6.16 11.91 4.62
N ILE A 46 -5.79 11.08 3.64
CA ILE A 46 -5.70 11.49 2.23
C ILE A 46 -6.61 10.61 1.37
N LYS A 47 -7.41 11.24 0.53
CA LYS A 47 -8.23 10.62 -0.50
C LYS A 47 -7.82 11.14 -1.88
N GLU A 48 -7.59 10.22 -2.79
CA GLU A 48 -7.23 10.51 -4.18
C GLU A 48 -8.09 9.67 -5.12
N THR A 49 -8.58 10.27 -6.21
CA THR A 49 -9.47 9.61 -7.18
C THR A 49 -8.94 9.81 -8.60
N ILE A 50 -8.74 8.72 -9.35
CA ILE A 50 -8.29 8.77 -10.74
C ILE A 50 -9.19 7.94 -11.66
N GLY A 51 -9.24 8.33 -12.93
CA GLY A 51 -10.03 7.64 -13.94
C GLY A 51 -9.42 6.31 -14.36
N GLU A 52 -8.11 6.29 -14.61
CA GLU A 52 -7.42 5.06 -15.05
C GLU A 52 -6.01 5.01 -14.46
N LEU A 53 -5.62 3.86 -13.91
CA LEU A 53 -4.23 3.53 -13.61
C LEU A 53 -3.71 2.54 -14.66
N ALA A 54 -2.83 3.01 -15.54
CA ALA A 54 -2.21 2.19 -16.57
C ALA A 54 -0.74 1.90 -16.21
N VAL A 55 -0.32 0.63 -16.24
CA VAL A 55 1.05 0.21 -15.95
C VAL A 55 1.66 -0.46 -17.18
N SER A 56 2.87 -0.02 -17.54
CA SER A 56 3.69 -0.60 -18.61
C SER A 56 5.12 -0.80 -18.12
N GLY A 57 5.51 -2.06 -17.97
CA GLY A 57 6.75 -2.48 -17.33
C GLY A 57 6.63 -2.46 -15.81
N TYR A 58 7.32 -1.56 -15.11
CA TYR A 58 7.35 -1.55 -13.63
C TYR A 58 6.74 -0.28 -13.03
N GLY A 59 5.62 -0.44 -12.32
CA GLY A 59 4.93 0.64 -11.61
C GLY A 59 4.92 0.42 -10.10
N VAL A 60 4.90 1.51 -9.33
CA VAL A 60 4.77 1.48 -7.87
C VAL A 60 3.67 2.42 -7.41
N VAL A 61 2.84 1.94 -6.48
CA VAL A 61 2.00 2.78 -5.63
C VAL A 61 2.52 2.64 -4.21
N ASP A 62 3.01 3.74 -3.64
CA ASP A 62 3.58 3.77 -2.29
C ASP A 62 2.64 4.52 -1.35
N PHE A 63 2.11 3.84 -0.34
CA PHE A 63 1.15 4.40 0.60
C PHE A 63 1.79 5.23 1.73
N GLY A 64 3.10 5.11 1.92
CA GLY A 64 3.86 5.76 3.00
C GLY A 64 5.18 6.31 2.49
N PHE A 65 5.15 6.98 1.35
CA PHE A 65 6.34 7.49 0.67
C PHE A 65 7.09 8.48 1.57
N ASP A 66 8.34 8.14 1.87
CA ASP A 66 9.19 8.86 2.84
C ASP A 66 10.01 9.99 2.21
N GLY A 67 9.88 10.21 0.90
CA GLY A 67 10.55 11.31 0.21
C GLY A 67 12.06 11.20 0.28
N LYS A 68 12.66 10.15 -0.26
CA LYS A 68 14.12 10.08 -0.35
C LYS A 68 14.65 11.11 -1.35
N ALA A 69 15.16 12.22 -0.85
CA ALA A 69 16.16 13.01 -1.56
C ALA A 69 17.54 12.47 -1.15
N ASN A 70 18.32 11.99 -2.11
CA ASN A 70 19.76 11.71 -1.95
C ASN A 70 20.14 10.59 -0.96
N GLY A 71 19.25 9.61 -0.73
CA GLY A 71 19.56 8.44 0.11
C GLY A 71 19.46 8.69 1.61
N GLU A 72 19.17 9.93 2.03
CA GLU A 72 18.80 10.24 3.40
C GLU A 72 17.29 10.07 3.55
N GLN A 73 16.92 9.22 4.50
CA GLN A 73 15.54 9.10 4.93
C GLN A 73 15.16 10.41 5.61
N LEU A 74 14.44 11.29 4.91
CA LEU A 74 14.05 12.59 5.43
C LEU A 74 13.14 12.45 6.68
N TRP A 75 12.39 11.34 6.77
CA TRP A 75 11.46 11.06 7.86
C TRP A 75 11.40 9.55 8.13
N PRO A 76 11.31 9.09 9.40
CA PRO A 76 11.00 7.69 9.67
C PRO A 76 9.73 7.32 8.88
N ALA A 77 9.67 6.12 8.28
CA ALA A 77 8.49 5.66 7.54
C ALA A 77 7.29 5.80 8.47
N GLY A 78 6.54 6.88 8.24
CA GLY A 78 5.75 7.52 9.29
C GLY A 78 4.43 6.82 9.41
N ASP A 79 3.99 6.60 10.66
CA ASP A 79 2.61 6.28 10.90
C ASP A 79 1.75 7.45 10.39
N HIS A 80 1.09 7.24 9.25
CA HIS A 80 0.27 8.23 8.58
C HIS A 80 -1.22 7.96 8.81
N GLY A 81 -2.05 8.95 8.52
CA GLY A 81 -3.50 8.76 8.52
C GLY A 81 -3.94 7.80 7.42
N LYS A 82 -5.23 7.55 7.34
CA LYS A 82 -5.78 6.64 6.33
C LYS A 82 -5.57 7.19 4.93
N ARG A 83 -5.36 6.27 3.99
CA ARG A 83 -5.13 6.57 2.59
C ARG A 83 -6.18 5.85 1.76
N TRP A 84 -6.97 6.60 1.00
CA TRP A 84 -7.90 6.03 0.04
C TRP A 84 -7.47 6.39 -1.37
N PHE A 85 -7.22 5.38 -2.18
CA PHE A 85 -6.89 5.54 -3.57
C PHE A 85 -7.96 4.88 -4.43
N TYR A 86 -8.83 5.69 -5.02
CA TYR A 86 -9.92 5.26 -5.88
C TYR A 86 -9.46 5.24 -7.34
N ILE A 87 -9.66 4.12 -8.01
CA ILE A 87 -9.27 3.88 -9.40
C ILE A 87 -10.50 3.38 -10.14
N ASP A 88 -10.95 4.14 -11.15
CA ASP A 88 -12.10 3.74 -11.94
C ASP A 88 -11.79 2.61 -12.93
N ASP A 89 -10.59 2.60 -13.51
CA ASP A 89 -10.11 1.52 -14.37
C ASP A 89 -8.65 1.16 -14.08
N LEU A 90 -8.38 -0.13 -13.91
CA LEU A 90 -7.03 -0.64 -13.63
C LEU A 90 -6.56 -1.46 -14.82
N TYR A 91 -5.46 -1.03 -15.42
CA TYR A 91 -4.86 -1.73 -16.54
C TYR A 91 -3.36 -1.96 -16.33
N ILE A 92 -2.94 -3.22 -16.32
CA ILE A 92 -1.54 -3.64 -16.19
C ILE A 92 -1.18 -4.43 -17.44
N SER A 93 -0.30 -3.88 -18.27
CA SER A 93 0.10 -4.48 -19.54
C SER A 93 0.71 -5.87 -19.34
N TYR A 94 0.65 -6.72 -20.37
CA TYR A 94 1.29 -8.03 -20.30
C TYR A 94 2.79 -7.91 -20.03
N GLY A 95 3.32 -8.79 -19.17
CA GLY A 95 4.73 -8.75 -18.72
C GLY A 95 5.07 -7.57 -17.81
N SER A 96 4.07 -6.80 -17.35
CA SER A 96 4.24 -5.69 -16.41
C SER A 96 3.91 -6.10 -14.98
N LEU A 97 4.36 -5.31 -14.02
CA LEU A 97 4.16 -5.52 -12.59
C LEU A 97 3.83 -4.21 -11.89
N LEU A 98 2.79 -4.23 -11.06
CA LEU A 98 2.44 -3.15 -10.14
C LEU A 98 2.79 -3.57 -8.70
N THR A 99 3.73 -2.88 -8.09
CA THR A 99 4.12 -3.11 -6.69
C THR A 99 3.41 -2.10 -5.78
N ILE A 100 2.71 -2.60 -4.77
CA ILE A 100 2.10 -1.80 -3.72
C ILE A 100 3.04 -1.80 -2.51
N LYS A 101 3.49 -0.62 -2.10
CA LYS A 101 4.47 -0.43 -1.01
C LYS A 101 3.87 0.27 0.19
N ASN A 102 4.43 -0.03 1.35
CA ASN A 102 4.09 0.59 2.65
C ASN A 102 2.59 0.56 2.98
N TRP A 103 1.84 -0.37 2.38
CA TRP A 103 0.43 -0.57 2.61
C TRP A 103 0.22 -1.32 3.94
N LYS A 104 -0.80 -0.91 4.69
CA LYS A 104 -1.21 -1.55 5.94
C LYS A 104 -2.69 -1.90 5.93
N TYR A 105 -2.96 -3.17 6.20
CA TYR A 105 -4.31 -3.69 6.38
C TYR A 105 -5.10 -2.86 7.40
N GLY A 106 -6.34 -2.49 7.04
CA GLY A 106 -7.26 -1.72 7.89
C GLY A 106 -6.98 -0.20 7.96
N ARG A 107 -5.87 0.28 7.38
CA ARG A 107 -5.52 1.70 7.32
C ARG A 107 -5.53 2.25 5.90
N ASP A 108 -5.02 1.46 4.97
CA ASP A 108 -4.79 1.87 3.58
C ASP A 108 -5.75 1.13 2.64
N PHE A 109 -6.39 1.87 1.75
CA PHE A 109 -7.48 1.38 0.91
C PHE A 109 -7.13 1.62 -0.56
N LEU A 110 -6.77 0.55 -1.25
CA LEU A 110 -6.64 0.54 -2.70
C LEU A 110 -7.97 0.06 -3.29
N LEU A 111 -8.70 0.98 -3.92
CA LEU A 111 -10.09 0.76 -4.33
C LEU A 111 -10.20 0.80 -5.84
N VAL A 112 -10.76 -0.24 -6.44
CA VAL A 112 -10.99 -0.37 -7.87
C VAL A 112 -12.47 -0.50 -8.16
N LYS A 113 -12.97 0.19 -9.18
CA LYS A 113 -14.40 0.20 -9.50
C LYS A 113 -14.88 -1.19 -9.93
N LYS A 114 -16.11 -1.51 -9.57
CA LYS A 114 -16.77 -2.74 -10.04
C LYS A 114 -17.04 -2.62 -11.53
N GLY A 115 -16.79 -3.71 -12.26
CA GLY A 115 -16.92 -3.74 -13.72
C GLY A 115 -15.64 -3.39 -14.49
N THR A 116 -14.52 -3.11 -13.81
CA THR A 116 -13.19 -3.03 -14.44
C THR A 116 -12.90 -4.30 -15.24
N TRP A 117 -12.49 -4.13 -16.50
CA TRP A 117 -12.30 -5.23 -17.43
C TRP A 117 -11.10 -6.10 -17.05
N ASN A 118 -11.30 -7.42 -17.04
CA ASN A 118 -10.25 -8.42 -16.81
C ASN A 118 -9.45 -8.22 -15.50
N LEU A 119 -10.13 -7.71 -14.46
CA LEU A 119 -9.51 -7.38 -13.17
C LEU A 119 -8.75 -8.55 -12.55
N GLU A 120 -9.28 -9.78 -12.61
CA GLU A 120 -8.61 -10.98 -12.09
C GLU A 120 -7.21 -11.19 -12.68
N GLU A 121 -7.04 -10.93 -13.98
CA GLU A 121 -5.75 -11.05 -14.64
C GLU A 121 -4.81 -9.90 -14.25
N MET A 122 -5.36 -8.72 -13.94
CA MET A 122 -4.57 -7.60 -13.42
C MET A 122 -4.04 -7.91 -12.01
N LEU A 123 -4.85 -8.53 -11.15
CA LEU A 123 -4.45 -8.91 -9.78
C LEU A 123 -3.23 -9.84 -9.75
N LYS A 124 -3.12 -10.77 -10.71
CA LYS A 124 -1.95 -11.65 -10.84
C LYS A 124 -0.66 -10.90 -11.18
N ARG A 125 -0.77 -9.66 -11.66
CA ARG A 125 0.33 -8.76 -12.03
C ARG A 125 0.55 -7.69 -10.97
N MET A 126 0.03 -7.92 -9.76
CA MET A 126 0.25 -7.08 -8.59
C MET A 126 1.05 -7.82 -7.53
N GLU A 127 1.78 -7.07 -6.71
CA GLU A 127 2.41 -7.57 -5.49
C GLU A 127 2.27 -6.54 -4.38
N PHE A 128 2.05 -6.99 -3.15
CA PHE A 128 2.10 -6.15 -1.95
C PHE A 128 3.41 -6.43 -1.22
N GLU A 129 4.24 -5.41 -0.99
CA GLU A 129 5.55 -5.58 -0.36
C GLU A 129 5.40 -6.08 1.09
N GLY A 130 5.96 -7.25 1.39
CA GLY A 130 5.88 -7.88 2.71
C GLY A 130 4.60 -8.69 2.97
N TYR A 131 3.84 -8.99 1.91
CA TYR A 131 2.61 -9.79 1.96
C TYR A 131 2.70 -10.98 1.00
N ASP A 132 1.91 -12.03 1.25
CA ASP A 132 1.88 -13.19 0.37
C ASP A 132 1.23 -12.82 -0.97
N ARG A 133 1.98 -13.01 -2.07
CA ARG A 133 1.51 -12.73 -3.44
C ARG A 133 0.30 -13.58 -3.83
N ASN A 134 0.19 -14.79 -3.29
CA ASN A 134 -0.94 -15.68 -3.56
C ASN A 134 -2.18 -15.30 -2.75
N ALA A 135 -2.06 -14.36 -1.82
CA ALA A 135 -3.14 -13.92 -0.95
C ALA A 135 -3.66 -12.52 -1.32
N ILE A 136 -3.39 -12.04 -2.54
CA ILE A 136 -4.04 -10.85 -3.08
C ILE A 136 -5.47 -11.22 -3.50
N HIS A 137 -6.45 -10.51 -2.97
CA HIS A 137 -7.87 -10.79 -3.19
C HIS A 137 -8.71 -9.52 -3.19
N LEU A 138 -9.95 -9.65 -3.65
CA LEU A 138 -10.93 -8.57 -3.63
C LEU A 138 -11.86 -8.71 -2.43
N GLU A 139 -12.04 -7.61 -1.70
CA GLU A 139 -13.02 -7.47 -0.63
C GLU A 139 -14.11 -6.48 -1.08
N SER A 140 -15.37 -6.74 -0.75
CA SER A 140 -16.45 -5.77 -1.03
C SER A 140 -16.28 -4.55 -0.14
N PHE A 141 -16.00 -3.39 -0.73
CA PHE A 141 -15.89 -2.14 0.02
C PHE A 141 -17.23 -1.40 0.10
N ASN A 142 -17.83 -1.09 -1.05
CA ASN A 142 -19.16 -0.49 -1.14
C ASN A 142 -19.88 -1.00 -2.41
N TRP A 143 -20.96 -0.32 -2.82
CA TRP A 143 -21.73 -0.72 -3.99
C TRP A 143 -21.00 -0.45 -5.33
N GLU A 144 -20.07 0.50 -5.39
CA GLU A 144 -19.32 0.89 -6.60
C GLU A 144 -17.91 0.32 -6.69
N TYR A 145 -17.26 0.00 -5.57
CA TYR A 145 -15.84 -0.34 -5.52
C TYR A 145 -15.56 -1.68 -4.81
N TRP A 146 -14.58 -2.39 -5.34
CA TRP A 146 -13.84 -3.44 -4.67
C TRP A 146 -12.62 -2.85 -3.96
N GLN A 147 -12.24 -3.40 -2.81
CA GLN A 147 -10.95 -3.18 -2.20
C GLN A 147 -9.99 -4.29 -2.64
N ILE A 148 -8.82 -3.91 -3.12
CA ILE A 148 -7.71 -4.85 -3.36
C ILE A 148 -6.91 -4.97 -2.06
N SER A 149 -6.89 -6.16 -1.48
CA SER A 149 -6.22 -6.47 -0.21
C SER A 149 -5.16 -7.54 -0.39
N GLY A 150 -4.11 -7.50 0.42
CA GLY A 150 -3.17 -8.62 0.62
C GLY A 150 -3.30 -9.21 2.02
N ALA A 151 -3.25 -10.54 2.14
CA ALA A 151 -3.12 -11.17 3.46
C ALA A 151 -1.64 -11.18 3.91
N PRO A 152 -1.34 -10.86 5.18
CA PRO A 152 0.02 -10.99 5.72
C PRO A 152 0.51 -12.43 5.57
N GLU A 153 1.83 -12.59 5.36
CA GLU A 153 2.43 -13.92 5.36
C GLU A 153 2.12 -14.64 6.70
N PRO A 154 1.85 -15.96 6.71
CA PRO A 154 1.53 -16.71 7.94
C PRO A 154 2.56 -16.52 9.08
N ALA A 155 3.84 -16.31 8.73
CA ALA A 155 4.91 -16.06 9.69
C ALA A 155 4.76 -14.73 10.45
N THR A 156 4.16 -13.71 9.81
CA THR A 156 3.90 -12.39 10.41
C THR A 156 2.87 -12.50 11.53
N TYR A 157 1.85 -13.35 11.38
CA TYR A 157 0.90 -13.67 12.44
C TYR A 157 1.58 -14.39 13.62
N GLY A 158 2.50 -15.31 13.34
CA GLY A 158 3.28 -16.00 14.36
C GLY A 158 4.14 -15.06 15.21
N ALA A 159 4.79 -14.08 14.60
CA ALA A 159 5.64 -13.12 15.30
C ALA A 159 4.84 -12.19 16.23
N VAL A 160 3.70 -11.66 15.78
CA VAL A 160 2.84 -10.79 16.58
C VAL A 160 2.27 -11.54 17.80
N LEU A 161 1.80 -12.77 17.59
CA LEU A 161 1.31 -13.61 18.69
C LEU A 161 2.42 -13.96 19.70
N SER A 162 3.62 -14.27 19.21
CA SER A 162 4.78 -14.61 20.05
C SER A 162 5.20 -13.44 20.93
N ILE A 163 5.24 -12.22 20.38
CA ILE A 163 5.56 -10.99 21.14
C ILE A 163 4.49 -10.73 22.20
N ALA A 164 3.20 -10.88 21.88
CA ALA A 164 2.12 -10.69 22.83
C ALA A 164 2.20 -11.67 24.03
N VAL A 165 2.49 -12.95 23.77
CA VAL A 165 2.64 -13.98 24.81
C VAL A 165 3.86 -13.70 25.70
N LEU A 166 5.01 -13.34 25.12
CA LEU A 166 6.21 -13.00 25.88
C LEU A 166 5.99 -11.78 26.79
N SER A 167 5.34 -10.74 26.27
CA SER A 167 4.97 -9.53 27.02
C SER A 167 4.07 -9.86 28.21
N ALA A 168 3.04 -10.67 27.99
CA ALA A 168 2.11 -11.11 29.03
C ALA A 168 2.78 -11.99 30.09
N PHE A 169 3.69 -12.89 29.68
CA PHE A 169 4.45 -13.74 30.58
C PHE A 169 5.39 -12.91 31.49
N LEU A 170 6.10 -11.95 30.93
CA LEU A 170 6.97 -11.04 31.69
C LEU A 170 6.18 -10.16 32.66
N LEU A 171 5.02 -9.65 32.26
CA LEU A 171 4.12 -8.89 33.15
C LEU A 171 3.60 -9.76 34.31
N ARG A 172 3.22 -11.03 34.05
CA ARG A 172 2.81 -11.96 35.11
C ARG A 172 3.95 -12.25 36.09
N LYS A 173 5.18 -12.43 35.61
CA LYS A 173 6.36 -12.67 36.46
C LYS A 173 6.65 -11.47 37.37
N ARG A 174 6.55 -10.24 36.84
CA ARG A 174 6.76 -9.01 37.61
C ARG A 174 5.67 -8.79 38.68
N ARG A 175 4.40 -9.08 38.36
CA ARG A 175 3.30 -8.97 39.34
C ARG A 175 3.44 -9.97 40.49
N LYS A 176 3.85 -11.21 40.20
CA LYS A 176 4.12 -12.23 41.23
C LYS A 176 5.30 -11.85 42.13
N ALA A 177 6.37 -11.29 41.56
CA ALA A 177 7.52 -10.83 42.34
C ALA A 177 7.22 -9.61 43.23
N CYS A 178 6.26 -8.76 42.84
CA CYS A 178 5.83 -7.61 43.64
C CYS A 178 4.87 -8.01 44.78
N LEU A 179 3.98 -8.99 44.53
CA LEU A 179 3.09 -9.56 45.56
C LEU A 179 3.81 -10.45 46.58
N ALA A 180 4.97 -11.03 46.23
CA ALA A 180 5.80 -11.80 47.16
C ALA A 180 6.70 -10.92 48.07
N ARG A 181 6.58 -9.60 47.98
CA ARG A 181 7.35 -8.59 48.75
C ARG A 181 6.48 -7.69 49.63
N ALA A 182 5.17 -7.98 49.74
CA ALA A 182 4.24 -7.40 50.71
C ALA A 182 3.94 -8.45 51.78
#